data_AF-A0A3D1PFJ6-F1
#
_entry.id   AF-A0A3D1PFJ6-F1
#
_cell.length_a   1.000
_cell.length_b   1.000
_cell.length_c   1.000
_cell.angle_alpha   90.00
_cell.angle_beta   90.00
_cell.angle_gamma   90.00
#
_symmetry.space_group_name_H-M   'P 1'
#
loop_
_entity.id
_entity.type
_entity.pdbx_description
1 polymer ?
#
loop_
_entity_poly.entity_id
_entity_poly.type
_entity_poly.pdbx_seq_one_letter_code
_entity_poly.pdbx_strand_id
1 'polypeptide(L)'
;MAISRRHFFALVGASAASTALASPLKALYARKTRGESIRGIGYGSLQPDPNGLLELPPGFQYRAFSRTGDMMSDGNLVPGNHDGMAAFPGARGSTILIRNHELSPNSVRVPKVEAPEAKQYDPLCRGGTTTLIVGRNRELIEDYASLAGTYRNCAGGPTPWGSWISCEENTSTPADNKPDEPNNVSKLHGYNFEVPSNATKPVDPIPLVAMGRFNHEAIAVDPRTGIVYQTEDRGDSLFYRFIPNQPSYLQAGGVLEALVIKDMPQAITKSNFPVGKPMAVEWVRIDGANPPNDATPPQGADITQYGVRFQGFAKGAAQFSRGEGIWYGDGEFYFCCTNGGEKGLGQVWRYVPDRTR
;
A
#
# COMPACT_ATOMS: atom_id res chain seq x y z
N MET A 1 -42.77 -8.61 4.32
CA MET A 1 -42.11 -8.01 3.13
C MET A 1 -40.73 -7.55 3.53
N ALA A 2 -39.68 -8.21 3.05
CA ALA A 2 -38.31 -7.90 3.41
C ALA A 2 -37.80 -6.73 2.57
N ILE A 3 -37.45 -5.62 3.21
CA ILE A 3 -36.82 -4.47 2.55
C ILE A 3 -35.40 -4.89 2.20
N SER A 4 -35.07 -4.92 0.91
CA SER A 4 -33.71 -5.26 0.46
C SER A 4 -32.75 -4.11 0.78
N ARG A 5 -31.50 -4.45 1.13
CA ARG A 5 -30.41 -3.49 1.40
C ARG A 5 -30.21 -2.46 0.28
N ARG A 6 -30.61 -2.77 -0.96
CA ARG A 6 -30.52 -1.85 -2.11
C ARG A 6 -31.62 -0.77 -2.10
N HIS A 7 -32.77 -1.02 -1.48
CA HIS A 7 -33.84 -0.02 -1.37
C HIS A 7 -33.66 0.93 -0.17
N PHE A 8 -32.90 0.53 0.85
CA PHE A 8 -32.59 1.41 1.98
C PHE A 8 -31.68 2.59 1.58
N PHE A 9 -30.76 2.38 0.63
CA PHE A 9 -29.87 3.46 0.15
C PHE A 9 -30.52 4.38 -0.90
N ALA A 10 -31.53 3.90 -1.63
CA ALA A 10 -32.23 4.73 -2.61
C ALA A 10 -33.16 5.78 -1.95
N LEU A 11 -33.64 5.53 -0.73
CA LEU A 11 -34.58 6.43 -0.04
C LEU A 11 -33.92 7.59 0.74
N VAL A 12 -32.59 7.62 0.85
CA VAL A 12 -31.84 8.72 1.50
C VAL A 12 -31.47 9.83 0.50
N GLY A 13 -31.69 9.61 -0.80
CA GLY A 13 -31.15 10.45 -1.87
C GLY A 13 -31.96 11.69 -2.29
N ALA A 14 -33.14 11.99 -1.73
CA ALA A 14 -34.06 12.94 -2.38
C ALA A 14 -34.72 14.01 -1.51
N SER A 15 -34.15 14.38 -0.37
CA SER A 15 -34.64 15.55 0.38
C SER A 15 -33.51 16.33 1.05
N ALA A 16 -33.18 17.44 0.40
CA ALA A 16 -32.30 18.53 0.78
C ALA A 16 -32.15 18.78 2.29
N ALA A 17 -30.92 18.68 2.79
CA ALA A 17 -30.18 19.81 3.35
C ALA A 17 -28.74 19.38 3.61
N SER A 18 -27.83 20.32 3.43
CA SER A 18 -26.40 20.39 3.69
C SER A 18 -25.95 19.81 5.05
N THR A 19 -26.21 18.55 5.35
CA THR A 19 -25.56 17.87 6.47
C THR A 19 -24.18 17.47 5.99
N ALA A 20 -23.17 18.21 6.43
CA ALA A 20 -21.79 17.76 6.41
C ALA A 20 -21.77 16.30 6.89
N LEU A 21 -21.55 15.34 5.99
CA LEU A 21 -21.21 13.99 6.36
C LEU A 21 -19.95 14.13 7.22
N ALA A 22 -20.13 14.03 8.54
CA ALA A 22 -19.04 14.12 9.47
C ALA A 22 -18.16 12.92 9.19
N SER A 23 -17.07 13.14 8.44
CA SER A 23 -16.05 12.12 8.19
C SER A 23 -15.69 11.45 9.52
N PRO A 24 -15.54 10.11 9.54
CA PRO A 24 -15.30 9.35 10.77
C PRO A 24 -14.16 9.91 11.62
N LEU A 25 -13.08 10.39 10.98
CA LEU A 25 -11.94 11.00 11.65
C LEU A 25 -12.28 12.36 12.29
N LYS A 26 -13.06 13.20 11.61
CA LYS A 26 -13.55 14.46 12.20
C LYS A 26 -14.48 14.20 13.38
N ALA A 27 -15.37 13.21 13.26
CA ALA A 27 -16.24 12.80 14.36
C ALA A 27 -15.42 12.32 15.57
N LEU A 28 -14.37 11.53 15.35
CA LEU A 28 -13.45 11.07 16.40
C LEU A 28 -12.76 12.24 17.12
N TYR A 29 -12.18 13.18 16.37
CA TYR A 29 -11.53 14.36 16.98
C TYR A 29 -12.53 15.28 17.68
N ALA A 30 -13.76 15.41 17.16
CA ALA A 30 -14.81 16.19 17.81
C ALA A 30 -15.24 15.59 19.16
N ARG A 31 -15.19 14.27 19.34
CA ARG A 31 -15.39 13.63 20.66
C ARG A 31 -14.31 14.08 21.64
N LYS A 32 -13.04 14.05 21.20
CA LYS A 32 -11.90 14.50 22.02
C LYS A 32 -12.04 15.96 22.46
N THR A 33 -12.46 16.86 21.55
CA THR A 33 -12.63 18.28 21.90
C THR A 33 -13.80 18.53 22.85
N ARG A 34 -14.83 17.66 22.84
CA ARG A 34 -15.92 17.66 23.82
C ARG A 34 -15.58 16.97 25.15
N GLY A 35 -14.35 16.49 25.34
CA GLY A 35 -13.95 15.74 26.53
C GLY A 35 -14.55 14.33 26.61
N GLU A 36 -15.17 13.85 25.53
CA GLU A 36 -15.70 12.49 25.44
C GLU A 36 -14.56 11.50 25.20
N SER A 37 -14.71 10.27 25.72
CA SER A 37 -13.80 9.18 25.38
C SER A 37 -13.77 8.98 23.87
N ILE A 38 -12.57 8.91 23.30
CA ILE A 38 -12.35 8.47 21.90
C ILE A 38 -12.25 6.95 21.78
N ARG A 39 -12.23 6.22 22.90
CA ARG A 39 -12.29 4.76 22.88
C ARG A 39 -13.72 4.34 22.54
N GLY A 40 -13.87 3.49 21.53
CA GLY A 40 -15.12 2.79 21.27
C GLY A 40 -15.44 1.82 22.40
N ILE A 41 -16.68 1.32 22.42
CA ILE A 41 -17.10 0.22 23.33
C ILE A 41 -16.19 -1.01 23.15
N GLY A 42 -15.60 -1.17 21.96
CA GLY A 42 -14.68 -2.26 21.63
C GLY A 42 -15.39 -3.61 21.63
N TYR A 43 -14.60 -4.68 21.64
CA TYR A 43 -15.11 -6.06 21.64
C TYR A 43 -14.95 -6.77 23.00
N GLY A 44 -14.54 -6.04 24.04
CA GLY A 44 -14.22 -6.59 25.36
C GLY A 44 -12.72 -6.77 25.60
N SER A 45 -12.36 -7.34 26.75
CA SER A 45 -10.97 -7.61 27.12
C SER A 45 -10.41 -8.79 26.33
N LEU A 46 -9.10 -8.76 26.04
CA LEU A 46 -8.40 -9.89 25.45
C LEU A 46 -8.36 -11.07 26.43
N GLN A 47 -8.56 -12.28 25.92
CA GLN A 47 -8.42 -13.52 26.68
C GLN A 47 -7.08 -14.18 26.33
N PRO A 48 -6.36 -14.73 27.32
CA PRO A 48 -5.14 -15.49 27.06
C PRO A 48 -5.40 -16.61 26.06
N ASP A 49 -4.54 -16.71 25.03
CA ASP A 49 -4.63 -17.75 24.02
C ASP A 49 -3.90 -19.01 24.49
N PRO A 50 -4.58 -20.17 24.63
CA PRO A 50 -3.91 -21.41 25.02
C PRO A 50 -2.84 -21.86 24.03
N ASN A 51 -2.91 -21.44 22.76
CA ASN A 51 -1.89 -21.77 21.75
C ASN A 51 -0.81 -20.68 21.61
N GLY A 52 -0.93 -19.56 22.34
CA GLY A 52 0.06 -18.48 22.37
C GLY A 52 0.24 -17.71 21.05
N LEU A 53 -0.72 -17.73 20.14
CA LEU A 53 -0.63 -17.04 18.85
C LEU A 53 -1.36 -15.69 18.84
N LEU A 54 -2.61 -15.65 19.29
CA LEU A 54 -3.43 -14.44 19.23
C LEU A 54 -4.47 -14.39 20.36
N GLU A 55 -4.27 -13.49 21.32
CA GLU A 55 -5.27 -13.18 22.33
C GLU A 55 -6.46 -12.46 21.69
N LEU A 56 -7.67 -12.97 21.93
CA LEU A 56 -8.90 -12.46 21.31
C LEU A 56 -9.97 -12.14 22.36
N PRO A 57 -10.88 -11.19 22.09
CA PRO A 57 -12.03 -10.96 22.95
C PRO A 57 -13.00 -12.16 22.97
N PRO A 58 -13.84 -12.29 24.01
CA PRO A 58 -14.85 -13.35 24.08
C PRO A 58 -15.73 -13.42 22.82
N GLY A 59 -15.93 -14.64 22.31
CA GLY A 59 -16.74 -14.90 21.10
C GLY A 59 -15.99 -14.81 19.77
N PHE A 60 -14.75 -14.31 19.76
CA PHE A 60 -13.87 -14.36 18.60
C PHE A 60 -13.08 -15.66 18.57
N GLN A 61 -12.80 -16.17 17.37
CA GLN A 61 -12.01 -17.37 17.13
C GLN A 61 -11.11 -17.13 15.92
N TYR A 62 -9.94 -17.77 15.90
CA TYR A 62 -9.04 -17.75 14.74
C TYR A 62 -8.74 -19.17 14.25
N ARG A 63 -8.22 -19.25 13.03
CA ARG A 63 -7.58 -20.44 12.48
C ARG A 63 -6.27 -20.01 11.81
N ALA A 64 -5.18 -20.66 12.18
CA ALA A 64 -3.88 -20.46 11.57
C ALA A 64 -3.64 -21.49 10.46
N PHE A 65 -3.13 -21.03 9.33
CA PHE A 65 -2.78 -21.81 8.15
C PHE A 65 -1.64 -21.10 7.41
N SER A 66 -0.97 -21.79 6.47
CA SER A 66 0.15 -21.26 5.68
C SER A 66 1.20 -20.60 6.57
N ARG A 67 1.77 -21.37 7.51
CA ARG A 67 2.88 -20.89 8.37
C ARG A 67 4.17 -20.97 7.57
N THR A 68 5.11 -20.05 7.81
CA THR A 68 6.43 -20.07 7.19
C THR A 68 7.07 -21.47 7.30
N GLY A 69 7.47 -22.03 6.16
CA GLY A 69 8.07 -23.36 6.09
C GLY A 69 7.08 -24.53 6.00
N ASP A 70 5.76 -24.30 6.08
CA ASP A 70 4.77 -25.32 5.70
C ASP A 70 4.91 -25.63 4.20
N MET A 71 4.54 -26.84 3.78
CA MET A 71 4.49 -27.21 2.36
C MET A 71 3.24 -26.59 1.71
N MET A 72 3.43 -25.82 0.65
CA MET A 72 2.36 -25.28 -0.19
C MET A 72 1.84 -26.30 -1.20
N SER A 73 0.71 -26.01 -1.82
CA SER A 73 0.06 -26.89 -2.79
C SER A 73 0.84 -27.02 -4.10
N ASP A 74 1.71 -26.06 -4.42
CA ASP A 74 2.63 -26.10 -5.57
C ASP A 74 3.93 -26.87 -5.30
N GLY A 75 4.12 -27.41 -4.10
CA GLY A 75 5.30 -28.18 -3.69
C GLY A 75 6.48 -27.34 -3.18
N ASN A 76 6.34 -26.01 -3.11
CA ASN A 76 7.31 -25.13 -2.47
C ASN A 76 6.99 -24.92 -0.99
N LEU A 77 7.94 -24.37 -0.24
CA LEU A 77 7.69 -23.98 1.15
C LEU A 77 7.05 -22.60 1.21
N VAL A 78 6.18 -22.39 2.20
CA VAL A 78 5.63 -21.07 2.50
C VAL A 78 6.78 -20.09 2.81
N PRO A 79 6.92 -18.99 2.05
CA PRO A 79 8.00 -18.03 2.25
C PRO A 79 7.85 -17.24 3.54
N GLY A 80 8.95 -16.70 4.07
CA GLY A 80 8.94 -15.92 5.32
C GLY A 80 8.39 -14.50 5.19
N ASN A 81 8.45 -13.73 6.29
CA ASN A 81 8.13 -12.30 6.35
C ASN A 81 6.81 -11.92 5.67
N HIS A 82 5.70 -12.53 6.09
CA HIS A 82 4.37 -12.15 5.61
C HIS A 82 4.09 -10.69 5.92
N ASP A 83 3.58 -9.95 4.93
CA ASP A 83 3.24 -8.54 5.07
C ASP A 83 1.88 -8.25 4.39
N GLY A 84 1.74 -7.11 3.71
CA GLY A 84 0.47 -6.64 3.16
C GLY A 84 -0.23 -7.64 2.26
N MET A 85 -1.57 -7.64 2.35
CA MET A 85 -2.42 -8.55 1.61
C MET A 85 -3.80 -7.96 1.37
N ALA A 86 -4.48 -8.48 0.35
CA ALA A 86 -5.89 -8.20 0.10
C ALA A 86 -6.70 -9.48 -0.10
N ALA A 87 -7.98 -9.39 0.22
CA ALA A 87 -8.97 -10.44 0.04
C ALA A 87 -9.85 -10.15 -1.17
N PHE A 88 -10.01 -11.15 -2.03
CA PHE A 88 -10.84 -11.10 -3.24
C PHE A 88 -11.88 -12.22 -3.21
N PRO A 89 -13.04 -12.04 -3.86
CA PRO A 89 -14.03 -13.10 -3.96
C PRO A 89 -13.51 -14.27 -4.80
N GLY A 90 -13.64 -15.48 -4.27
CA GLY A 90 -13.31 -16.72 -4.97
C GLY A 90 -14.55 -17.55 -5.34
N ALA A 91 -14.31 -18.64 -6.06
CA ALA A 91 -15.37 -19.55 -6.50
C ALA A 91 -16.08 -20.22 -5.32
N ARG A 92 -17.40 -20.46 -5.46
CA ARG A 92 -18.21 -21.15 -4.43
C ARG A 92 -18.15 -20.50 -3.04
N GLY A 93 -17.92 -19.19 -2.98
CA GLY A 93 -17.84 -18.44 -1.74
C GLY A 93 -16.54 -18.65 -0.96
N SER A 94 -15.47 -19.09 -1.64
CA SER A 94 -14.12 -18.99 -1.11
C SER A 94 -13.63 -17.53 -1.11
N THR A 95 -12.55 -17.30 -0.39
CA THR A 95 -11.78 -16.06 -0.38
C THR A 95 -10.42 -16.33 -0.99
N ILE A 96 -9.99 -15.48 -1.93
CA ILE A 96 -8.63 -15.48 -2.47
C ILE A 96 -7.85 -14.43 -1.69
N LEU A 97 -6.74 -14.81 -1.06
CA LEU A 97 -5.80 -13.88 -0.44
C LEU A 97 -4.56 -13.81 -1.32
N ILE A 98 -4.13 -12.60 -1.69
CA ILE A 98 -2.79 -12.38 -2.26
C ILE A 98 -1.98 -11.70 -1.18
N ARG A 99 -0.86 -12.32 -0.79
CA ARG A 99 -0.05 -11.94 0.37
C ARG A 99 1.39 -11.67 -0.04
N ASN A 100 1.93 -10.53 0.37
CA ASN A 100 3.33 -10.17 0.18
C ASN A 100 4.28 -10.94 1.09
N HIS A 101 5.51 -11.03 0.63
CA HIS A 101 6.66 -11.52 1.37
C HIS A 101 7.77 -10.47 1.36
N GLU A 102 7.98 -9.83 2.51
CA GLU A 102 8.92 -8.72 2.70
C GLU A 102 10.35 -9.23 2.89
N LEU A 103 10.88 -9.84 1.83
CA LEU A 103 12.18 -10.52 1.82
C LEU A 103 13.19 -9.75 0.98
N SER A 104 14.40 -9.62 1.51
CA SER A 104 15.58 -9.10 0.84
C SER A 104 16.45 -10.24 0.29
N PRO A 105 17.39 -9.98 -0.63
CA PRO A 105 18.37 -10.97 -1.10
C PRO A 105 19.08 -11.76 0.01
N ASN A 106 19.38 -11.11 1.14
CA ASN A 106 20.06 -11.74 2.28
C ASN A 106 19.11 -12.40 3.30
N SER A 107 17.80 -12.49 3.05
CA SER A 107 16.82 -13.18 3.91
C SER A 107 16.94 -14.71 3.80
N VAL A 108 18.14 -15.25 4.01
CA VAL A 108 18.51 -16.66 3.78
C VAL A 108 18.02 -17.63 4.85
N ARG A 109 17.55 -17.10 6.00
CA ARG A 109 17.10 -17.91 7.15
C ARG A 109 15.67 -18.44 7.03
N VAL A 110 14.91 -17.96 6.04
CA VAL A 110 13.53 -18.34 5.77
C VAL A 110 13.37 -18.67 4.28
N PRO A 111 12.40 -19.50 3.88
CA PRO A 111 12.15 -19.79 2.47
C PRO A 111 11.82 -18.50 1.69
N LYS A 112 12.22 -18.47 0.42
CA LYS A 112 11.89 -17.38 -0.54
C LYS A 112 10.64 -17.73 -1.34
N VAL A 113 10.09 -16.77 -2.07
CA VAL A 113 9.06 -17.06 -3.06
C VAL A 113 9.69 -17.76 -4.26
N GLU A 114 9.35 -19.02 -4.48
CA GLU A 114 9.89 -19.85 -5.57
C GLU A 114 8.99 -19.80 -6.80
N ALA A 115 9.60 -19.64 -7.98
CA ALA A 115 8.94 -19.71 -9.28
C ALA A 115 9.97 -20.11 -10.35
N PRO A 116 9.55 -20.55 -11.56
CA PRO A 116 10.49 -20.74 -12.67
C PRO A 116 11.32 -19.47 -12.92
N GLU A 117 12.59 -19.62 -13.32
CA GLU A 117 13.51 -18.48 -13.51
C GLU A 117 12.94 -17.40 -14.44
N ALA A 118 12.27 -17.80 -15.53
CA ALA A 118 11.60 -16.88 -16.46
C ALA A 118 10.44 -16.07 -15.85
N LYS A 119 9.97 -16.43 -14.65
CA LYS A 119 8.91 -15.78 -13.88
C LYS A 119 9.45 -14.98 -12.68
N GLN A 120 10.76 -14.89 -12.53
CA GLN A 120 11.39 -14.08 -11.47
C GLN A 120 11.78 -12.73 -12.05
N TYR A 121 11.41 -11.63 -11.37
CA TYR A 121 11.85 -10.29 -11.78
C TYR A 121 13.38 -10.23 -11.73
N ASP A 122 13.96 -10.48 -10.57
CA ASP A 122 15.39 -10.58 -10.33
C ASP A 122 15.69 -11.89 -9.60
N PRO A 123 16.46 -12.83 -10.20
CA PRO A 123 16.77 -14.12 -9.56
C PRO A 123 17.55 -14.02 -8.25
N LEU A 124 18.19 -12.88 -7.97
CA LEU A 124 18.90 -12.63 -6.72
C LEU A 124 17.93 -12.25 -5.58
N CYS A 125 16.72 -11.84 -5.91
CA CYS A 125 15.72 -11.40 -4.95
C CYS A 125 14.84 -12.56 -4.47
N ARG A 126 14.32 -12.39 -3.25
CA ARG A 126 13.64 -13.46 -2.49
C ARG A 126 12.17 -13.16 -2.19
N GLY A 127 11.74 -11.92 -2.39
CA GLY A 127 10.37 -11.47 -2.16
C GLY A 127 9.42 -11.85 -3.29
N GLY A 128 8.19 -11.38 -3.15
CA GLY A 128 7.10 -11.67 -4.07
C GLY A 128 5.77 -11.78 -3.36
N THR A 129 4.86 -12.56 -3.94
CA THR A 129 3.56 -12.87 -3.35
C THR A 129 3.24 -14.35 -3.43
N THR A 130 2.46 -14.82 -2.47
CA THR A 130 1.70 -16.07 -2.60
C THR A 130 0.20 -15.78 -2.69
N THR A 131 -0.51 -16.64 -3.38
CA THR A 131 -1.98 -16.65 -3.43
C THR A 131 -2.49 -17.83 -2.61
N LEU A 132 -3.50 -17.59 -1.77
CA LEU A 132 -4.13 -18.59 -0.92
C LEU A 132 -5.64 -18.62 -1.21
N ILE A 133 -6.17 -19.81 -1.44
CA ILE A 133 -7.60 -20.05 -1.62
C ILE A 133 -8.16 -20.58 -0.32
N VAL A 134 -8.95 -19.76 0.38
CA VAL A 134 -9.52 -20.09 1.68
C VAL A 134 -11.01 -20.38 1.52
N GLY A 135 -11.44 -21.58 1.90
CA GLY A 135 -12.84 -22.00 1.85
C GLY A 135 -13.74 -21.19 2.79
N ARG A 136 -15.06 -21.27 2.55
CA ARG A 136 -16.07 -20.61 3.40
C ARG A 136 -16.01 -21.07 4.87
N ASN A 137 -15.49 -22.26 5.12
CA ASN A 137 -15.24 -22.83 6.44
C ASN A 137 -13.90 -22.37 7.07
N ARG A 138 -13.19 -21.42 6.43
CA ARG A 138 -11.87 -20.89 6.81
C ARG A 138 -10.73 -21.92 6.71
N GLU A 139 -10.91 -22.95 5.89
CA GLU A 139 -9.86 -23.92 5.60
C GLU A 139 -9.06 -23.49 4.39
N LEU A 140 -7.74 -23.68 4.45
CA LEU A 140 -6.89 -23.50 3.28
C LEU A 140 -7.18 -24.65 2.31
N ILE A 141 -7.64 -24.30 1.11
CA ILE A 141 -7.92 -25.25 0.03
C ILE A 141 -6.67 -25.44 -0.83
N GLU A 142 -6.01 -24.33 -1.15
CA GLU A 142 -4.87 -24.30 -2.05
C GLU A 142 -4.02 -23.06 -1.76
N ASP A 143 -2.70 -23.15 -1.98
CA ASP A 143 -1.78 -22.03 -1.97
C ASP A 143 -0.60 -22.24 -2.92
N TYR A 144 -0.12 -21.15 -3.52
CA TYR A 144 0.94 -21.17 -4.53
C TYR A 144 1.62 -19.81 -4.67
N ALA A 145 2.83 -19.79 -5.22
CA ALA A 145 3.51 -18.54 -5.59
C ALA A 145 2.77 -17.80 -6.73
N SER A 146 2.61 -16.47 -6.61
CA SER A 146 1.91 -15.64 -7.60
C SER A 146 2.76 -14.52 -8.22
N LEU A 147 3.80 -14.05 -7.53
CA LEU A 147 4.81 -13.10 -8.03
C LEU A 147 6.14 -13.47 -7.38
N ALA A 148 7.26 -13.45 -8.11
CA ALA A 148 8.55 -13.85 -7.57
C ALA A 148 9.70 -12.98 -8.08
N GLY A 149 10.83 -13.01 -7.35
CA GLY A 149 12.05 -12.28 -7.68
C GLY A 149 11.95 -10.78 -7.47
N THR A 150 10.97 -10.31 -6.70
CA THR A 150 10.84 -8.91 -6.30
C THR A 150 11.43 -8.70 -4.90
N TYR A 151 11.59 -7.44 -4.51
CA TYR A 151 12.39 -7.04 -3.36
C TYR A 151 11.52 -6.40 -2.27
N ARG A 152 11.63 -6.89 -1.02
CA ARG A 152 10.92 -6.35 0.17
C ARG A 152 9.52 -5.83 -0.16
N ASN A 153 8.69 -6.75 -0.63
CA ASN A 153 7.29 -6.47 -0.87
C ASN A 153 6.64 -6.15 0.49
N CYS A 154 6.45 -4.86 0.79
CA CYS A 154 5.93 -4.41 2.07
C CYS A 154 4.40 -4.52 2.05
N ALA A 155 3.70 -3.40 1.82
CA ALA A 155 2.27 -3.39 1.62
C ALA A 155 1.92 -3.28 0.12
N GLY A 156 0.85 -2.55 -0.17
CA GLY A 156 0.25 -2.57 -1.49
C GLY A 156 -1.15 -2.01 -1.45
N GLY A 157 -1.97 -2.46 -2.39
CA GLY A 157 -3.40 -2.13 -2.37
C GLY A 157 -4.21 -2.93 -3.37
N PRO A 158 -5.49 -3.24 -3.03
CA PRO A 158 -6.40 -3.86 -3.97
C PRO A 158 -6.85 -2.85 -5.03
N THR A 159 -7.00 -3.32 -6.25
CA THR A 159 -7.60 -2.54 -7.33
C THR A 159 -9.10 -2.83 -7.45
N PRO A 160 -9.90 -1.86 -7.93
CA PRO A 160 -11.33 -2.06 -8.21
C PRO A 160 -11.61 -3.12 -9.28
N TRP A 161 -10.63 -3.44 -10.12
CA TRP A 161 -10.74 -4.43 -11.19
C TRP A 161 -10.26 -5.83 -10.80
N GLY A 162 -9.97 -6.06 -9.52
CA GLY A 162 -9.67 -7.41 -9.00
C GLY A 162 -8.22 -7.84 -9.16
N SER A 163 -7.28 -6.96 -8.80
CA SER A 163 -5.87 -7.29 -8.67
C SER A 163 -5.30 -6.73 -7.37
N TRP A 164 -4.18 -7.30 -6.93
CA TRP A 164 -3.33 -6.77 -5.88
C TRP A 164 -2.14 -6.06 -6.50
N ILE A 165 -1.88 -4.82 -6.09
CA ILE A 165 -0.62 -4.15 -6.40
C ILE A 165 0.33 -4.37 -5.23
N SER A 166 1.43 -5.08 -5.49
CA SER A 166 2.50 -5.32 -4.53
C SER A 166 3.57 -4.24 -4.67
N CYS A 167 4.03 -3.69 -3.55
CA CYS A 167 4.95 -2.55 -3.48
C CYS A 167 6.34 -2.95 -2.99
N GLU A 168 7.39 -2.67 -3.75
CA GLU A 168 8.78 -2.82 -3.27
C GLU A 168 9.21 -1.61 -2.42
N GLU A 169 9.57 -1.85 -1.16
CA GLU A 169 10.10 -0.81 -0.26
C GLU A 169 11.64 -0.76 -0.30
N ASN A 170 12.18 -0.42 -1.49
CA ASN A 170 13.63 -0.37 -1.75
C ASN A 170 13.96 0.41 -3.01
N THR A 171 15.19 0.93 -3.12
CA THR A 171 15.69 1.56 -4.36
C THR A 171 17.11 1.10 -4.73
N SER A 172 17.46 -0.15 -4.44
CA SER A 172 18.75 -0.73 -4.80
C SER A 172 18.90 -0.79 -6.32
N THR A 173 20.16 -0.67 -6.75
CA THR A 173 20.57 -0.72 -8.14
C THR A 173 21.68 -1.75 -8.32
N PRO A 174 21.94 -2.24 -9.55
CA PRO A 174 23.09 -3.10 -9.80
C PRO A 174 24.43 -2.44 -9.46
N ALA A 175 24.50 -1.10 -9.48
CA ALA A 175 25.70 -0.35 -9.09
C ALA A 175 25.94 -0.39 -7.57
N ASP A 176 24.90 -0.61 -6.77
CA ASP A 176 25.00 -0.78 -5.32
C ASP A 176 25.34 -2.23 -4.94
N ASN A 177 25.38 -3.16 -5.90
CA ASN A 177 25.47 -4.59 -5.64
C ASN A 177 26.68 -4.94 -4.76
N LYS A 178 26.40 -5.55 -3.61
CA LYS A 178 27.36 -6.22 -2.76
C LYS A 178 26.88 -7.65 -2.51
N PRO A 179 27.67 -8.69 -2.83
CA PRO A 179 27.32 -10.06 -2.50
C PRO A 179 26.98 -10.21 -1.01
N ASP A 180 25.99 -11.05 -0.70
CA ASP A 180 25.50 -11.37 0.64
C ASP A 180 24.89 -10.22 1.47
N GLU A 181 24.84 -9.02 0.90
CA GLU A 181 24.20 -7.84 1.50
C GLU A 181 22.74 -7.70 1.02
N PRO A 182 21.89 -6.94 1.73
CA PRO A 182 20.51 -6.75 1.31
C PRO A 182 20.42 -6.04 -0.04
N ASN A 183 21.45 -5.33 -0.52
CA ASN A 183 21.44 -4.64 -1.81
C ASN A 183 22.00 -5.47 -2.98
N ASN A 184 22.16 -6.80 -2.82
CA ASN A 184 22.60 -7.70 -3.89
C ASN A 184 21.51 -7.90 -4.95
N VAL A 185 21.49 -7.02 -5.97
CA VAL A 185 20.51 -7.03 -7.06
C VAL A 185 21.19 -6.99 -8.43
N SER A 186 20.53 -7.56 -9.44
CA SER A 186 20.94 -7.55 -10.85
C SER A 186 20.10 -6.60 -11.71
N LYS A 187 18.97 -6.12 -11.18
CA LYS A 187 18.09 -5.11 -11.81
C LYS A 187 17.89 -3.90 -10.91
N LEU A 188 17.29 -2.85 -11.47
CA LEU A 188 16.77 -1.73 -10.66
C LEU A 188 15.57 -2.21 -9.85
N HIS A 189 15.44 -1.80 -8.60
CA HIS A 189 14.25 -2.06 -7.76
C HIS A 189 13.60 -0.77 -7.28
N GLY A 190 12.41 -0.91 -6.68
CA GLY A 190 11.57 0.18 -6.19
C GLY A 190 10.33 0.39 -7.02
N TYR A 191 9.76 -0.70 -7.53
CA TYR A 191 8.58 -0.67 -8.39
C TYR A 191 7.37 -1.32 -7.73
N ASN A 192 6.22 -1.02 -8.32
CA ASN A 192 4.99 -1.75 -8.07
C ASN A 192 4.79 -2.86 -9.10
N PHE A 193 4.12 -3.94 -8.69
CA PHE A 193 3.81 -5.10 -9.54
C PHE A 193 2.35 -5.48 -9.37
N GLU A 194 1.69 -5.83 -10.47
CA GLU A 194 0.27 -6.21 -10.46
C GLU A 194 0.09 -7.72 -10.49
N VAL A 195 -0.72 -8.24 -9.55
CA VAL A 195 -1.10 -9.65 -9.44
C VAL A 195 -2.62 -9.76 -9.54
N PRO A 196 -3.18 -10.18 -10.69
CA PRO A 196 -4.62 -10.41 -10.83
C PRO A 196 -5.12 -11.48 -9.87
N SER A 197 -6.28 -11.27 -9.24
CA SER A 197 -6.84 -12.22 -8.26
C SER A 197 -7.29 -13.54 -8.88
N ASN A 198 -7.43 -13.59 -10.20
CA ASN A 198 -7.75 -14.80 -10.95
C ASN A 198 -6.51 -15.53 -11.50
N ALA A 199 -5.29 -15.05 -11.21
CA ALA A 199 -4.07 -15.74 -11.57
C ALA A 199 -3.95 -17.05 -10.79
N THR A 200 -3.74 -18.16 -11.51
CA THR A 200 -3.59 -19.52 -10.93
C THR A 200 -2.15 -20.01 -10.91
N LYS A 201 -1.21 -19.18 -11.36
CA LYS A 201 0.23 -19.46 -11.50
C LYS A 201 1.01 -18.14 -11.34
N PRO A 202 2.33 -18.20 -11.11
CA PRO A 202 3.17 -17.00 -11.14
C PRO A 202 2.95 -16.15 -12.39
N VAL A 203 2.66 -14.87 -12.19
CA VAL A 203 2.46 -13.89 -13.27
C VAL A 203 3.80 -13.51 -13.90
N ASP A 204 3.76 -12.89 -15.08
CA ASP A 204 4.96 -12.21 -15.60
C ASP A 204 5.27 -11.01 -14.71
N PRO A 205 6.51 -10.89 -14.18
CA PRO A 205 6.84 -9.88 -13.19
C PRO A 205 7.18 -8.55 -13.88
N ILE A 206 6.15 -7.88 -14.37
CA ILE A 206 6.29 -6.63 -15.14
C ILE A 206 6.28 -5.44 -14.15
N PRO A 207 7.39 -4.69 -14.01
CA PRO A 207 7.42 -3.52 -13.13
C PRO A 207 6.57 -2.39 -13.72
N LEU A 208 5.76 -1.75 -12.88
CA LEU A 208 4.92 -0.60 -13.24
C LEU A 208 5.74 0.71 -13.18
N VAL A 209 6.73 0.81 -14.05
CA VAL A 209 7.76 1.87 -14.03
C VAL A 209 7.17 3.30 -14.02
N ALA A 210 6.07 3.53 -14.74
CA ALA A 210 5.45 4.86 -14.80
C ALA A 210 4.82 5.32 -13.47
N MET A 211 4.61 4.41 -12.51
CA MET A 211 4.13 4.72 -11.17
C MET A 211 5.22 5.32 -10.27
N GLY A 212 6.47 5.34 -10.74
CA GLY A 212 7.60 5.90 -10.02
C GLY A 212 8.52 4.84 -9.45
N ARG A 213 9.80 5.19 -9.31
CA ARG A 213 10.81 4.38 -8.62
C ARG A 213 11.20 5.01 -7.29
N PHE A 214 10.76 4.41 -6.19
CA PHE A 214 11.00 4.87 -4.81
C PHE A 214 10.68 3.75 -3.79
N ASN A 215 10.83 4.02 -2.50
CA ASN A 215 10.44 3.10 -1.42
C ASN A 215 8.91 3.03 -1.29
N HIS A 216 8.22 2.30 -2.18
CA HIS A 216 6.76 2.21 -2.13
C HIS A 216 6.33 1.45 -0.87
N GLU A 217 5.44 2.05 -0.09
CA GLU A 217 4.77 1.30 0.98
C GLU A 217 3.48 0.67 0.44
N ALA A 218 2.52 1.52 0.07
CA ALA A 218 1.15 1.12 -0.20
C ALA A 218 0.51 2.00 -1.26
N ILE A 219 -0.57 1.48 -1.85
CA ILE A 219 -1.39 2.21 -2.80
C ILE A 219 -2.86 2.16 -2.43
N ALA A 220 -3.61 3.16 -2.87
CA ALA A 220 -5.06 3.13 -2.86
C ALA A 220 -5.60 3.73 -4.16
N VAL A 221 -6.58 3.07 -4.76
CA VAL A 221 -7.15 3.48 -6.05
C VAL A 221 -8.45 4.23 -5.81
N ASP A 222 -8.64 5.37 -6.48
CA ASP A 222 -9.97 5.99 -6.60
C ASP A 222 -10.80 5.17 -7.59
N PRO A 223 -11.84 4.43 -7.16
CA PRO A 223 -12.62 3.56 -8.03
C PRO A 223 -13.39 4.31 -9.12
N ARG A 224 -13.58 5.63 -8.97
CA ARG A 224 -14.27 6.45 -9.96
C ARG A 224 -13.38 6.84 -11.13
N THR A 225 -12.12 7.14 -10.87
CA THR A 225 -11.20 7.74 -11.85
C THR A 225 -10.08 6.80 -12.28
N GLY A 226 -9.79 5.75 -11.51
CA GLY A 226 -8.64 4.88 -11.71
C GLY A 226 -7.30 5.48 -11.28
N ILE A 227 -7.30 6.71 -10.72
CA ILE A 227 -6.09 7.34 -10.17
C ILE A 227 -5.60 6.53 -8.97
N VAL A 228 -4.30 6.27 -8.94
CA VAL A 228 -3.65 5.51 -7.86
C VAL A 228 -2.88 6.45 -6.97
N TYR A 229 -3.22 6.52 -5.69
CA TYR A 229 -2.50 7.30 -4.67
C TYR A 229 -1.48 6.40 -4.00
N GLN A 230 -0.27 6.93 -3.77
CA GLN A 230 0.89 6.14 -3.35
C GLN A 230 1.64 6.83 -2.22
N THR A 231 2.14 6.03 -1.29
CA THR A 231 2.97 6.47 -0.16
C THR A 231 4.39 5.95 -0.29
N GLU A 232 5.32 6.62 0.39
CA GLU A 232 6.75 6.30 0.36
C GLU A 232 7.28 6.26 1.80
N ASP A 233 7.85 5.13 2.25
CA ASP A 233 8.36 5.02 3.63
C ASP A 233 9.82 5.48 3.73
N ARG A 234 9.99 6.74 4.14
CA ARG A 234 11.27 7.38 4.44
C ARG A 234 11.10 8.74 5.10
N GLY A 235 12.17 9.33 5.62
CA GLY A 235 12.08 10.59 6.36
C GLY A 235 11.62 11.82 5.56
N ASP A 236 11.96 11.88 4.27
CA ASP A 236 11.80 13.01 3.34
C ASP A 236 10.88 12.68 2.14
N SER A 237 9.95 11.74 2.31
CA SER A 237 8.98 11.30 1.29
C SER A 237 7.97 12.37 0.91
N LEU A 238 7.33 12.17 -0.24
CA LEU A 238 6.16 12.93 -0.67
C LEU A 238 4.90 12.05 -0.66
N PHE A 239 3.75 12.68 -0.93
CA PHE A 239 2.51 11.97 -1.24
C PHE A 239 2.24 12.06 -2.74
N TYR A 240 2.08 10.91 -3.40
CA TYR A 240 2.03 10.83 -4.86
C TYR A 240 0.65 10.43 -5.36
N ARG A 241 0.34 10.81 -6.61
CA ARG A 241 -0.73 10.18 -7.40
C ARG A 241 -0.21 9.82 -8.78
N PHE A 242 -0.62 8.65 -9.26
CA PHE A 242 -0.41 8.17 -10.61
C PHE A 242 -1.73 8.21 -11.38
N ILE A 243 -1.74 8.94 -12.49
CA ILE A 243 -2.87 9.05 -13.41
C ILE A 243 -2.60 8.11 -14.58
N PRO A 244 -3.25 6.94 -14.68
CA PRO A 244 -3.01 6.00 -15.76
C PRO A 244 -3.54 6.54 -17.09
N ASN A 245 -2.84 6.24 -18.19
CA ASN A 245 -3.31 6.53 -19.55
C ASN A 245 -4.59 5.74 -19.89
N GLN A 246 -4.72 4.54 -19.32
CA GLN A 246 -5.90 3.70 -19.42
C GLN A 246 -6.33 3.29 -18.01
N PRO A 247 -7.47 3.78 -17.51
CA PRO A 247 -8.02 3.29 -16.25
C PRO A 247 -8.09 1.76 -16.26
N SER A 248 -7.66 1.13 -15.17
CA SER A 248 -7.61 -0.33 -15.01
C SER A 248 -6.56 -1.09 -15.83
N TYR A 249 -5.70 -0.41 -16.60
CA TYR A 249 -4.56 -1.04 -17.25
C TYR A 249 -3.27 -0.24 -17.00
N LEU A 250 -2.64 -0.47 -15.84
CA LEU A 250 -1.53 0.33 -15.33
C LEU A 250 -0.25 0.21 -16.20
N GLN A 251 -0.09 -0.90 -16.92
CA GLN A 251 1.03 -1.10 -17.85
C GLN A 251 0.97 -0.18 -19.08
N ALA A 252 -0.17 0.46 -19.39
CA ALA A 252 -0.27 1.49 -20.42
C ALA A 252 0.52 2.77 -20.09
N GLY A 253 1.15 2.84 -18.91
CA GLY A 253 1.84 4.01 -18.41
C GLY A 253 0.86 5.10 -17.96
N GLY A 254 1.41 6.27 -17.67
CA GLY A 254 0.63 7.38 -17.13
C GLY A 254 1.52 8.51 -16.68
N VAL A 255 0.96 9.39 -15.85
CA VAL A 255 1.64 10.56 -15.28
C VAL A 255 1.73 10.42 -13.77
N LEU A 256 2.95 10.52 -13.24
CA LEU A 256 3.20 10.63 -11.80
C LEU A 256 3.20 12.10 -11.38
N GLU A 257 2.50 12.41 -10.30
CA GLU A 257 2.45 13.74 -9.70
C GLU A 257 2.64 13.66 -8.19
N ALA A 258 3.12 14.75 -7.58
CA ALA A 258 3.27 14.90 -6.14
C ALA A 258 2.42 16.04 -5.60
N LEU A 259 1.91 15.87 -4.38
CA LEU A 259 0.99 16.80 -3.74
C LEU A 259 1.72 18.06 -3.25
N VAL A 260 1.17 19.23 -3.59
CA VAL A 260 1.54 20.55 -3.07
C VAL A 260 0.44 21.00 -2.11
N ILE A 261 0.80 21.46 -0.91
CA ILE A 261 -0.14 22.17 -0.05
C ILE A 261 -0.21 23.62 -0.54
N LYS A 262 -1.40 24.05 -0.97
CA LYS A 262 -1.59 25.39 -1.54
C LYS A 262 -1.16 26.46 -0.54
N ASP A 263 -0.45 27.47 -1.03
CA ASP A 263 0.15 28.56 -0.26
C ASP A 263 1.27 28.14 0.71
N MET A 264 1.72 26.88 0.65
CA MET A 264 2.84 26.35 1.45
C MET A 264 3.78 25.50 0.58
N PRO A 265 4.45 26.10 -0.44
CA PRO A 265 5.39 25.36 -1.27
C PRO A 265 6.51 24.79 -0.40
N GLN A 266 6.91 23.54 -0.67
CA GLN A 266 7.99 22.85 0.05
C GLN A 266 7.71 22.68 1.55
N ALA A 267 6.43 22.58 1.94
CA ALA A 267 6.05 22.35 3.33
C ALA A 267 6.69 21.07 3.88
N ILE A 268 7.24 21.13 5.09
CA ILE A 268 7.72 19.97 5.84
C ILE A 268 6.71 19.71 6.96
N THR A 269 5.93 18.64 6.86
CA THR A 269 4.75 18.45 7.71
C THR A 269 5.01 17.69 9.01
N LYS A 270 6.27 17.31 9.26
CA LYS A 270 6.68 16.41 10.34
C LYS A 270 6.35 16.94 11.74
N SER A 271 6.56 18.22 12.00
CA SER A 271 6.43 18.84 13.33
C SER A 271 5.74 20.19 13.22
N ASN A 272 5.08 20.66 14.29
CA ASN A 272 4.42 21.96 14.36
C ASN A 272 3.39 22.20 13.24
N PHE A 273 2.74 21.14 12.75
CA PHE A 273 1.79 21.23 11.65
C PHE A 273 0.32 21.27 12.13
N PRO A 274 -0.56 22.12 11.57
CA PRO A 274 -1.94 22.27 12.06
C PRO A 274 -2.76 20.97 12.01
N VAL A 275 -3.32 20.56 13.15
CA VAL A 275 -4.20 19.39 13.24
C VAL A 275 -5.65 19.78 12.95
N GLY A 276 -6.33 18.98 12.11
CA GLY A 276 -7.77 19.15 11.83
C GLY A 276 -8.12 20.35 10.95
N LYS A 277 -7.13 21.14 10.51
CA LYS A 277 -7.33 22.26 9.60
C LYS A 277 -7.34 21.76 8.14
N PRO A 278 -8.44 21.95 7.39
CA PRO A 278 -8.45 21.67 5.96
C PRO A 278 -7.48 22.60 5.23
N MET A 279 -6.75 22.06 4.26
CA MET A 279 -5.82 22.79 3.40
C MET A 279 -6.13 22.44 1.95
N ALA A 280 -6.19 23.45 1.10
CA ALA A 280 -6.30 23.24 -0.34
C ALA A 280 -4.97 22.65 -0.85
N VAL A 281 -5.04 21.85 -1.91
CA VAL A 281 -3.86 21.19 -2.48
C VAL A 281 -3.86 21.28 -3.99
N GLU A 282 -2.66 21.28 -4.56
CA GLU A 282 -2.37 21.26 -5.98
C GLU A 282 -1.42 20.09 -6.28
N TRP A 283 -1.15 19.83 -7.55
CA TRP A 283 -0.34 18.70 -7.98
C TRP A 283 0.71 19.15 -8.97
N VAL A 284 1.95 18.67 -8.79
CA VAL A 284 3.06 18.94 -9.69
C VAL A 284 3.54 17.66 -10.33
N ARG A 285 3.80 17.71 -11.63
CA ARG A 285 4.28 16.56 -12.40
C ARG A 285 5.71 16.19 -12.01
N ILE A 286 5.98 14.89 -11.91
CA ILE A 286 7.32 14.31 -11.87
C ILE A 286 7.74 14.03 -13.31
N ASP A 287 8.89 14.57 -13.74
CA ASP A 287 9.32 14.47 -15.14
C ASP A 287 10.08 13.16 -15.39
N GLY A 288 10.94 12.77 -14.46
CA GLY A 288 11.67 11.51 -14.48
C GLY A 288 11.10 10.54 -13.44
N ALA A 289 10.07 9.77 -13.79
CA ALA A 289 9.47 8.80 -12.87
C ALA A 289 10.39 7.59 -12.57
N ASN A 290 11.38 7.32 -13.41
CA ASN A 290 12.29 6.18 -13.26
C ASN A 290 13.77 6.61 -13.14
N PRO A 291 14.16 7.30 -12.06
CA PRO A 291 15.55 7.72 -11.89
C PRO A 291 16.47 6.51 -11.68
N PRO A 292 17.68 6.51 -12.28
CA PRO A 292 18.63 5.40 -12.16
C PRO A 292 19.22 5.25 -10.76
N ASN A 293 19.14 6.26 -9.89
CA ASN A 293 19.60 6.19 -8.51
C ASN A 293 18.70 7.02 -7.58
N ASP A 294 18.75 6.75 -6.28
CA ASP A 294 17.94 7.45 -5.26
C ASP A 294 18.77 8.38 -4.34
N ALA A 295 20.06 8.58 -4.67
CA ALA A 295 20.97 9.36 -3.85
C ALA A 295 20.60 10.85 -3.84
N THR A 296 21.09 11.59 -2.85
CA THR A 296 20.95 13.05 -2.82
C THR A 296 21.64 13.67 -4.03
N PRO A 297 20.96 14.50 -4.85
CA PRO A 297 21.55 15.13 -6.01
C PRO A 297 22.67 16.09 -5.59
N PRO A 298 23.86 16.00 -6.21
CA PRO A 298 24.88 17.05 -6.10
C PRO A 298 24.35 18.39 -6.61
N GLN A 299 24.93 19.50 -6.13
CA GLN A 299 24.57 20.83 -6.62
C GLN A 299 24.78 20.95 -8.13
N GLY A 300 23.76 21.44 -8.84
CA GLY A 300 23.79 21.64 -10.29
C GLY A 300 23.56 20.37 -11.13
N ALA A 301 23.30 19.21 -10.50
CA ALA A 301 22.98 17.99 -11.23
C ALA A 301 21.57 18.04 -11.85
N ASP A 302 21.35 17.27 -12.92
CA ASP A 302 20.02 17.00 -13.45
C ASP A 302 19.23 16.17 -12.42
N ILE A 303 18.28 16.83 -11.74
CA ILE A 303 17.47 16.25 -10.67
C ILE A 303 16.59 15.09 -11.14
N THR A 304 16.35 14.95 -12.45
CA THR A 304 15.57 13.84 -13.00
C THR A 304 16.31 12.50 -12.95
N GLN A 305 17.63 12.53 -12.75
CA GLN A 305 18.47 11.35 -12.57
C GLN A 305 18.48 10.81 -11.13
N TYR A 306 17.78 11.49 -10.21
CA TYR A 306 17.76 11.18 -8.78
C TYR A 306 16.32 10.96 -8.30
N GLY A 307 16.20 10.42 -7.09
CA GLY A 307 14.93 10.04 -6.47
C GLY A 307 13.80 11.04 -6.68
N VAL A 308 12.62 10.55 -7.05
CA VAL A 308 11.48 11.37 -7.51
C VAL A 308 11.05 12.43 -6.50
N ARG A 309 11.27 12.18 -5.20
CA ARG A 309 10.99 13.13 -4.12
C ARG A 309 11.75 14.45 -4.27
N PHE A 310 12.97 14.42 -4.80
CA PHE A 310 13.76 15.64 -4.99
C PHE A 310 13.14 16.50 -6.09
N GLN A 311 12.67 15.88 -7.17
CA GLN A 311 11.98 16.56 -8.27
C GLN A 311 10.68 17.21 -7.76
N GLY A 312 9.85 16.44 -7.05
CA GLY A 312 8.58 16.94 -6.53
C GLY A 312 8.80 18.06 -5.51
N PHE A 313 9.73 17.89 -4.57
CA PHE A 313 10.04 18.90 -3.56
C PHE A 313 10.60 20.18 -4.19
N ALA A 314 11.50 20.09 -5.19
CA ALA A 314 11.99 21.26 -5.92
C ALA A 314 10.86 22.01 -6.67
N LYS A 315 9.79 21.31 -7.03
CA LYS A 315 8.57 21.89 -7.64
C LYS A 315 7.52 22.34 -6.63
N GLY A 316 7.82 22.30 -5.33
CA GLY A 316 6.94 22.81 -4.28
C GLY A 316 6.10 21.75 -3.55
N ALA A 317 6.24 20.45 -3.87
CA ALA A 317 5.52 19.40 -3.17
C ALA A 317 5.83 19.40 -1.66
N ALA A 318 4.87 18.96 -0.86
CA ALA A 318 5.02 18.84 0.59
C ALA A 318 5.68 17.51 0.96
N GLN A 319 6.55 17.55 1.97
CA GLN A 319 7.17 16.38 2.58
C GLN A 319 6.31 15.83 3.71
N PHE A 320 6.03 14.54 3.62
CA PHE A 320 5.34 13.73 4.62
C PHE A 320 6.35 12.72 5.14
N SER A 321 6.58 12.65 6.45
CA SER A 321 7.64 11.80 7.01
C SER A 321 7.12 10.37 7.23
N ARG A 322 7.81 9.38 6.66
CA ARG A 322 7.52 7.94 6.76
C ARG A 322 6.08 7.63 6.38
N GLY A 323 5.73 7.93 5.13
CA GLY A 323 4.43 7.62 4.58
C GLY A 323 4.26 6.11 4.44
N GLU A 324 3.50 5.51 5.35
CA GLU A 324 3.23 4.07 5.37
C GLU A 324 1.82 3.79 4.77
N GLY A 325 1.08 2.83 5.32
CA GLY A 325 -0.21 2.36 4.79
C GLY A 325 -1.20 3.47 4.39
N ILE A 326 -1.85 3.27 3.25
CA ILE A 326 -2.94 4.11 2.72
C ILE A 326 -4.20 3.27 2.48
N TRP A 327 -5.37 3.85 2.73
CA TRP A 327 -6.65 3.21 2.47
C TRP A 327 -7.69 4.18 1.90
N TYR A 328 -8.51 3.68 0.97
CA TYR A 328 -9.66 4.38 0.41
C TYR A 328 -10.95 3.96 1.12
N GLY A 329 -11.75 4.94 1.56
CA GLY A 329 -13.08 4.70 2.11
C GLY A 329 -13.99 5.91 1.93
N ASP A 330 -15.24 5.68 1.50
CA ASP A 330 -16.29 6.71 1.38
C ASP A 330 -15.89 7.97 0.57
N GLY A 331 -15.10 7.77 -0.50
CA GLY A 331 -14.63 8.87 -1.37
C GLY A 331 -13.46 9.67 -0.80
N GLU A 332 -12.76 9.12 0.19
CA GLU A 332 -11.66 9.76 0.91
C GLU A 332 -10.49 8.79 1.05
N PHE A 333 -9.28 9.34 1.19
CA PHE A 333 -8.06 8.59 1.43
C PHE A 333 -7.51 8.92 2.80
N TYR A 334 -7.05 7.89 3.49
CA TYR A 334 -6.37 8.00 4.78
C TYR A 334 -5.01 7.35 4.66
N PHE A 335 -3.95 8.05 5.06
CA PHE A 335 -2.62 7.46 5.10
C PHE A 335 -1.91 7.82 6.40
N CYS A 336 -1.04 6.93 6.86
CA CYS A 336 -0.23 7.17 8.05
C CYS A 336 1.14 7.75 7.70
N CYS A 337 1.57 8.69 8.53
CA CYS A 337 2.96 9.03 8.73
C CYS A 337 3.36 8.42 10.06
N THR A 338 4.19 7.38 10.06
CA THR A 338 4.44 6.58 11.28
C THR A 338 5.28 7.30 12.33
N ASN A 339 5.93 8.39 11.92
CA ASN A 339 6.58 9.34 12.81
C ASN A 339 6.08 10.76 12.52
N GLY A 340 6.39 11.69 13.44
CA GLY A 340 5.94 13.07 13.36
C GLY A 340 4.79 13.39 14.32
N GLY A 341 4.21 14.57 14.11
CA GLY A 341 3.36 15.24 15.10
C GLY A 341 4.17 15.74 16.31
N GLU A 342 3.54 16.57 17.15
CA GLU A 342 4.18 17.19 18.31
C GLU A 342 4.88 16.21 19.26
N LYS A 343 4.33 14.99 19.38
CA LYS A 343 4.85 13.95 20.26
C LYS A 343 5.78 12.96 19.55
N GLY A 344 5.99 13.11 18.24
CA GLY A 344 6.76 12.17 17.43
C GLY A 344 6.12 10.78 17.27
N LEU A 345 4.85 10.61 17.65
CA LEU A 345 4.13 9.32 17.65
C LEU A 345 3.42 9.01 16.33
N GLY A 346 3.61 9.85 15.31
CA GLY A 346 2.96 9.71 14.01
C GLY A 346 1.76 10.63 13.82
N GLN A 347 1.27 10.65 12.59
CA GLN A 347 0.13 11.43 12.12
C GLN A 347 -0.73 10.54 11.21
N VAL A 348 -2.05 10.79 11.22
CA VAL A 348 -2.96 10.23 10.21
C VAL A 348 -3.45 11.39 9.36
N TRP A 349 -3.15 11.32 8.08
CA TRP A 349 -3.55 12.30 7.09
C TRP A 349 -4.84 11.85 6.41
N ARG A 350 -5.63 12.84 6.02
CA ARG A 350 -6.84 12.63 5.23
C ARG A 350 -6.73 13.47 3.98
N TYR A 351 -6.90 12.83 2.83
CA TYR A 351 -6.98 13.48 1.53
C TYR A 351 -8.39 13.26 0.94
N VAL A 352 -8.95 14.32 0.37
CA VAL A 352 -10.27 14.29 -0.27
C VAL A 352 -10.06 14.74 -1.72
N PRO A 353 -10.23 13.84 -2.72
CA PRO A 353 -10.13 14.22 -4.12
C PRO A 353 -11.29 15.14 -4.52
N ASP A 354 -11.05 15.96 -5.55
CA ASP A 354 -12.12 16.73 -6.18
C ASP A 354 -13.19 15.78 -6.76
N ARG A 355 -14.45 16.05 -6.41
CA ARG A 355 -15.61 15.25 -6.82
C ARG A 355 -16.18 15.67 -8.17
N THR A 356 -15.66 16.74 -8.78
CA THR A 356 -16.19 17.32 -10.02
C THR A 356 -15.50 16.83 -11.29
N ARG A 357 -14.42 16.03 -11.18
CA ARG A 357 -13.69 15.46 -12.33
C ARG A 357 -14.02 14.01 -12.61
#